data_AF-A0A269PG42-F1
#
_entry.id   AF-A0A269PG42-F1
#
_cell.length_a   1.000
_cell.length_b   1.000
_cell.length_c   1.000
_cell.angle_alpha   90.00
_cell.angle_beta   90.00
_cell.angle_gamma   90.00
#
_symmetry.space_group_name_H-M   'P 1'
#
loop_
_entity.id
_entity.type
_entity.pdbx_description
1 polymer ?
#
loop_
_entity_poly.entity_id
_entity_poly.type
_entity_poly.pdbx_seq_one_letter_code
_entity_poly.pdbx_strand_id
1 'polypeptide(L)'
;MEMQGRQSTTNQHARGTDTDAAASARETLEAIRSTEARARASQPVPWLAIIATSLCFGAGFYFTLVGHAWGLLILLAGVVGIIWIELSAKRSVRTAMKQEVREDPKLNWKAVVIPLLAYPLMTLAEHVGTVACAIVAAATTIGMIAAYGLTWNKYHD
;
A
#
# COMPACT_ATOMS: atom_id res chain seq x y z
N MET A 1 -28.45 66.08 11.70
CA MET A 1 -28.21 64.83 12.45
C MET A 1 -28.39 63.54 11.62
N GLU A 2 -28.69 63.60 10.31
CA GLU A 2 -28.95 62.40 9.48
C GLU A 2 -27.71 61.70 8.90
N MET A 3 -26.54 62.34 8.91
CA MET A 3 -25.31 61.78 8.30
C MET A 3 -24.74 60.58 9.08
N GLN A 4 -25.03 60.47 10.39
CA GLN A 4 -24.48 59.43 11.27
C GLN A 4 -25.14 58.05 11.06
N GLY A 5 -26.43 58.03 10.70
CA GLY A 5 -27.16 56.78 10.44
C GLY A 5 -26.72 56.08 9.16
N ARG A 6 -26.34 56.85 8.13
CA ARG A 6 -25.93 56.33 6.81
C ARG A 6 -24.52 55.71 6.83
N GLN A 7 -23.62 56.22 7.66
CA GLN A 7 -22.29 55.61 7.86
C GLN A 7 -22.36 54.31 8.67
N SER A 8 -23.28 54.24 9.65
CA SER A 8 -23.49 53.02 10.46
C SER A 8 -23.98 51.84 9.62
N THR A 9 -24.95 52.07 8.72
CA THR A 9 -25.48 51.02 7.84
C THR A 9 -24.47 50.55 6.80
N THR A 10 -23.65 51.46 6.27
CA THR A 10 -22.61 51.14 5.28
C THR A 10 -21.51 50.26 5.91
N ASN A 11 -21.08 50.57 7.13
CA ASN A 11 -20.09 49.77 7.87
C ASN A 11 -20.65 48.42 8.32
N GLN A 12 -21.94 48.31 8.63
CA GLN A 12 -22.58 47.01 8.93
C GLN A 12 -22.67 46.12 7.70
N HIS A 13 -22.97 46.69 6.53
CA HIS A 13 -23.08 45.90 5.29
C HIS A 13 -21.73 45.37 4.84
N ALA A 14 -20.67 46.19 4.89
CA ALA A 14 -19.30 45.77 4.61
C ALA A 14 -18.79 44.69 5.59
N ARG A 15 -19.16 44.79 6.86
CA ARG A 15 -18.79 43.79 7.88
C ARG A 15 -19.52 42.46 7.68
N GLY A 16 -20.76 42.49 7.20
CA GLY A 16 -21.54 41.30 6.85
C GLY A 16 -20.97 40.55 5.65
N THR A 17 -20.58 41.27 4.60
CA THR A 17 -19.96 40.68 3.41
C THR A 17 -18.61 40.02 3.70
N ASP A 18 -17.80 40.61 4.59
CA ASP A 18 -16.52 40.03 5.00
C ASP A 18 -16.71 38.76 5.85
N THR A 19 -17.73 38.73 6.72
CA THR A 19 -18.05 37.53 7.51
C THR A 19 -18.59 36.40 6.65
N ASP A 20 -19.40 36.71 5.64
CA ASP A 20 -19.97 35.70 4.72
C ASP A 20 -18.88 35.13 3.80
N ALA A 21 -17.97 35.98 3.31
CA ALA A 21 -16.80 35.56 2.54
C ALA A 21 -15.85 34.69 3.38
N ALA A 22 -15.61 35.04 4.65
CA ALA A 22 -14.79 34.25 5.56
C ALA A 22 -15.43 32.90 5.91
N ALA A 23 -16.76 32.84 6.06
CA ALA A 23 -17.49 31.60 6.27
C ALA A 23 -17.42 30.68 5.05
N SER A 24 -17.66 31.22 3.84
CA SER A 24 -17.57 30.47 2.59
C SER A 24 -16.14 29.95 2.31
N ALA A 25 -15.12 30.75 2.63
CA ALA A 25 -13.73 30.32 2.51
C ALA A 25 -13.40 29.15 3.46
N ARG A 26 -13.92 29.17 4.69
CA ARG A 26 -13.74 28.06 5.65
C ARG A 26 -14.46 26.80 5.20
N GLU A 27 -15.71 26.92 4.74
CA GLU A 27 -16.49 25.80 4.21
C GLU A 27 -15.80 25.17 2.99
N THR A 28 -15.24 26.00 2.09
CA THR A 28 -14.49 25.52 0.93
C THR A 28 -13.20 24.81 1.35
N LEU A 29 -12.46 25.34 2.33
CA LEU A 29 -11.28 24.67 2.87
C LEU A 29 -11.61 23.35 3.55
N GLU A 30 -12.75 23.27 4.24
CA GLU A 30 -13.22 22.07 4.89
C GLU A 30 -13.68 21.02 3.86
N ALA A 31 -14.33 21.45 2.78
CA ALA A 31 -14.66 20.62 1.62
C ALA A 31 -13.39 20.09 0.92
N ILE A 32 -12.38 20.94 0.71
CA ILE A 32 -11.08 20.51 0.16
C ILE A 32 -10.41 19.52 1.10
N ARG A 33 -10.35 19.82 2.39
CA ARG A 33 -9.72 18.93 3.40
C ARG A 33 -10.45 17.60 3.54
N SER A 34 -11.77 17.58 3.44
CA SER A 34 -12.56 16.34 3.44
C SER A 34 -12.39 15.53 2.14
N THR A 35 -12.19 16.22 1.02
CA THR A 35 -11.89 15.58 -0.28
C THR A 35 -10.47 15.03 -0.30
N GLU A 36 -9.50 15.77 0.26
CA GLU A 36 -8.12 15.35 0.43
C GLU A 36 -8.04 14.16 1.40
N ALA A 37 -8.74 14.20 2.53
CA ALA A 37 -8.83 13.08 3.46
C ALA A 37 -9.43 11.82 2.80
N ARG A 38 -10.42 11.98 1.92
CA ARG A 38 -11.03 10.88 1.17
C ARG A 38 -10.16 10.39 0.02
N ALA A 39 -9.39 11.27 -0.62
CA ALA A 39 -8.43 10.94 -1.66
C ALA A 39 -7.15 10.29 -1.09
N ARG A 40 -6.83 10.61 0.17
CA ARG A 40 -5.76 10.05 1.00
C ARG A 40 -6.19 8.80 1.77
N ALA A 41 -7.44 8.35 1.63
CA ALA A 41 -7.84 7.05 2.12
C ALA A 41 -6.96 6.00 1.43
N SER A 42 -6.01 5.45 2.20
CA SER A 42 -5.02 4.47 1.79
C SER A 42 -5.65 3.36 0.98
N GLN A 43 -4.93 2.84 -0.04
CA GLN A 43 -5.44 1.70 -0.78
C GLN A 43 -5.72 0.54 0.18
N PRO A 44 -6.90 -0.10 0.10
CA PRO A 44 -7.21 -1.22 0.96
C PRO A 44 -6.15 -2.31 0.76
N VAL A 45 -5.55 -2.76 1.87
CA VAL A 45 -4.54 -3.81 1.86
C VAL A 45 -5.13 -5.06 1.20
N PRO A 46 -4.53 -5.62 0.13
CA PRO A 46 -5.03 -6.79 -0.57
C PRO A 46 -4.66 -8.08 0.19
N TRP A 47 -5.22 -8.24 1.39
CA TRP A 47 -4.90 -9.32 2.31
C TRP A 47 -4.99 -10.72 1.69
N LEU A 48 -6.01 -10.96 0.87
CA LEU A 48 -6.20 -12.26 0.23
C LEU A 48 -5.04 -12.60 -0.72
N ALA A 49 -4.59 -11.62 -1.51
CA ALA A 49 -3.45 -11.79 -2.41
C ALA A 49 -2.14 -11.98 -1.63
N ILE A 50 -1.94 -11.20 -0.55
CA ILE A 50 -0.76 -11.34 0.33
C ILE A 50 -0.73 -12.74 0.95
N ILE A 51 -1.84 -13.22 1.50
CA ILE A 51 -1.94 -14.54 2.13
C ILE A 51 -1.69 -15.64 1.09
N ALA A 52 -2.36 -15.59 -0.07
CA ALA A 52 -2.19 -16.59 -1.13
C ALA A 52 -0.74 -16.65 -1.62
N THR A 53 -0.13 -15.49 -1.86
CA THR A 53 1.27 -15.39 -2.29
C THR A 53 2.23 -15.92 -1.22
N SER A 54 1.98 -15.59 0.06
CA SER A 54 2.80 -16.05 1.19
C SER A 54 2.72 -17.57 1.37
N LEU A 55 1.53 -18.16 1.17
CA LEU A 55 1.34 -19.61 1.18
C LEU A 55 2.13 -20.29 0.05
N CYS A 56 2.18 -19.69 -1.15
CA CYS A 56 3.05 -20.19 -2.22
C CYS A 56 4.52 -20.21 -1.80
N PHE A 57 5.03 -19.16 -1.15
CA PHE A 57 6.42 -19.18 -0.66
C PHE A 57 6.65 -20.25 0.42
N GLY A 58 5.76 -20.36 1.41
CA GLY A 58 5.86 -21.41 2.43
C GLY A 58 5.82 -22.81 1.84
N ALA A 59 4.86 -23.09 0.96
CA ALA A 59 4.74 -24.37 0.28
C ALA A 59 5.97 -24.65 -0.61
N GLY A 60 6.41 -23.66 -1.38
CA GLY A 60 7.59 -23.78 -2.23
C GLY A 60 8.86 -24.09 -1.44
N PHE A 61 9.05 -23.44 -0.28
CA PHE A 61 10.14 -23.71 0.65
C PHE A 61 10.05 -25.13 1.22
N TYR A 62 8.86 -25.55 1.68
CA TYR A 62 8.65 -26.91 2.19
C TYR A 62 9.00 -27.98 1.14
N PHE A 63 8.43 -27.87 -0.06
CA PHE A 63 8.65 -28.82 -1.14
C PHE A 63 10.12 -28.86 -1.56
N THR A 64 10.80 -27.72 -1.56
CA THR A 64 12.25 -27.66 -1.85
C THR A 64 13.07 -28.40 -0.78
N LEU A 65 12.80 -28.18 0.50
CA LEU A 65 13.53 -28.82 1.61
C LEU A 65 13.29 -30.33 1.70
N VAL A 66 12.11 -30.80 1.29
CA VAL A 66 11.80 -32.23 1.21
C VAL A 66 12.36 -32.87 -0.07
N GLY A 67 13.07 -32.10 -0.90
CA GLY A 67 13.71 -32.60 -2.14
C GLY A 67 12.73 -32.80 -3.29
N HIS A 68 11.54 -32.21 -3.23
CA HIS A 68 10.53 -32.37 -4.27
C HIS A 68 10.76 -31.38 -5.43
N ALA A 69 10.81 -31.90 -6.65
CA ALA A 69 11.10 -31.13 -7.87
C ALA A 69 10.15 -29.94 -8.13
N TRP A 70 8.92 -29.94 -7.59
CA TRP A 70 7.95 -28.86 -7.78
C TRP A 70 8.23 -27.62 -6.92
N GLY A 71 9.13 -27.69 -5.93
CA GLY A 71 9.40 -26.59 -5.01
C GLY A 71 9.76 -25.28 -5.72
N LEU A 72 10.59 -25.36 -6.76
CA LEU A 72 10.98 -24.19 -7.56
C LEU A 72 9.80 -23.57 -8.31
N LEU A 73 8.93 -24.39 -8.90
CA LEU A 73 7.79 -23.90 -9.68
C LEU A 73 6.77 -23.19 -8.77
N ILE A 74 6.55 -23.72 -7.57
CA ILE A 74 5.69 -23.08 -6.57
C ILE A 74 6.31 -21.73 -6.12
N LEU A 75 7.63 -21.66 -5.97
CA LEU A 75 8.30 -20.39 -5.64
C LEU A 75 8.16 -19.34 -6.74
N LEU A 76 8.32 -19.74 -7.99
CA LEU A 76 8.12 -18.85 -9.13
C LEU A 76 6.67 -18.35 -9.19
N ALA A 77 5.68 -19.18 -8.85
CA ALA A 77 4.29 -18.73 -8.73
C ALA A 77 4.11 -17.66 -7.63
N GLY A 78 4.80 -17.81 -6.49
CA GLY A 78 4.86 -16.78 -5.46
C GLY A 78 5.47 -15.47 -5.95
N VAL A 79 6.55 -15.52 -6.74
CA VAL A 79 7.16 -14.34 -7.37
C VAL A 79 6.18 -13.62 -8.30
N VAL A 80 5.46 -14.38 -9.13
CA VAL A 80 4.40 -13.82 -9.99
C VAL A 80 3.31 -13.16 -9.15
N GLY A 81 2.93 -13.76 -8.01
CA GLY A 81 2.00 -13.18 -7.04
C GLY A 81 2.45 -11.82 -6.51
N ILE A 82 3.73 -11.68 -6.13
CA ILE A 82 4.31 -10.39 -5.71
C ILE A 82 4.20 -9.36 -6.83
N ILE A 83 4.65 -9.71 -8.03
CA ILE A 83 4.62 -8.80 -9.19
C ILE A 83 3.17 -8.35 -9.46
N TRP A 84 2.22 -9.28 -9.40
CA TRP A 84 0.81 -8.98 -9.60
C TRP A 84 0.26 -8.01 -8.55
N ILE A 85 0.57 -8.23 -7.27
CA ILE A 85 0.15 -7.36 -6.16
C ILE A 85 0.66 -5.93 -6.40
N GLU A 86 1.94 -5.80 -6.75
CA GLU A 86 2.61 -4.52 -6.93
C GLU A 86 2.14 -3.78 -8.18
N LEU A 87 1.84 -4.50 -9.27
CA LEU A 87 1.25 -3.92 -10.48
C LEU A 87 -0.20 -3.49 -10.24
N SER A 88 -0.97 -4.28 -9.49
CA SER A 88 -2.36 -3.96 -9.15
C SER A 88 -2.47 -2.74 -8.23
N ALA A 89 -1.45 -2.48 -7.40
CA ALA A 89 -1.39 -1.33 -6.52
C ALA A 89 -1.06 -0.02 -7.25
N LYS A 90 -0.50 -0.06 -8.46
CA LYS A 90 -0.20 1.14 -9.25
C LYS A 90 -1.50 1.78 -9.74
N ARG A 91 -1.81 2.99 -9.23
CA ARG A 91 -3.00 3.75 -9.58
C ARG A 91 -2.87 4.23 -11.03
N SER A 92 -3.69 3.71 -11.96
CA SER A 92 -3.82 4.33 -13.28
C SER A 92 -4.61 5.63 -13.14
N VAL A 93 -3.98 6.70 -12.66
CA VAL A 93 -4.58 8.03 -12.75
C VAL A 93 -4.57 8.38 -14.23
N ARG A 94 -5.75 8.51 -14.86
CA ARG A 94 -5.87 9.20 -16.16
C ARG A 94 -5.19 10.55 -15.95
N THR A 95 -4.07 10.77 -16.62
CA THR A 95 -3.29 12.01 -16.56
C THR A 95 -4.16 13.19 -16.96
N ALA A 96 -4.90 13.75 -16.01
CA ALA A 96 -5.50 15.05 -16.14
C ALA A 96 -4.33 16.04 -16.09
N MET A 97 -4.13 16.77 -17.20
CA MET A 97 -3.09 17.78 -17.33
C MET A 97 -3.05 18.65 -16.07
N LYS A 98 -1.88 18.71 -15.43
CA LYS A 98 -1.48 19.57 -14.28
C LYS A 98 -1.39 18.92 -12.89
N GLN A 99 -1.66 17.63 -12.70
CA GLN A 99 -1.18 16.97 -11.48
C GLN A 99 0.33 16.71 -11.57
N GLU A 100 1.05 17.07 -10.50
CA GLU A 100 2.44 16.65 -10.31
C GLU A 100 2.49 15.12 -10.45
N VAL A 101 3.35 14.63 -11.33
CA VAL A 101 3.52 13.19 -11.57
C VAL A 101 4.07 12.59 -10.29
N ARG A 102 3.20 12.02 -9.47
CA ARG A 102 3.59 11.24 -8.30
C ARG A 102 4.46 10.09 -8.79
N GLU A 103 5.68 9.97 -8.28
CA GLU A 103 6.56 8.85 -8.65
C GLU A 103 5.81 7.54 -8.39
N ASP A 104 5.72 6.70 -9.42
CA ASP A 104 5.12 5.38 -9.29
C ASP A 104 5.81 4.61 -8.16
N PRO A 105 5.06 3.87 -7.32
CA PRO A 105 5.66 3.03 -6.30
C PRO A 105 6.66 2.08 -6.97
N LYS A 106 7.92 2.16 -6.52
CA LYS A 106 9.01 1.33 -7.04
C LYS A 106 8.82 -0.09 -6.50
N LEU A 107 8.87 -1.06 -7.40
CA LEU A 107 8.73 -2.48 -7.06
C LEU A 107 9.75 -2.84 -5.97
N ASN A 108 9.30 -3.44 -4.87
CA ASN A 108 10.18 -3.90 -3.81
C ASN A 108 10.96 -5.14 -4.26
N TRP A 109 12.05 -4.93 -5.00
CA TRP A 109 12.88 -5.99 -5.57
C TRP A 109 13.47 -6.94 -4.52
N LYS A 110 13.62 -6.46 -3.27
CA LYS A 110 14.12 -7.29 -2.16
C LYS A 110 13.15 -8.41 -1.82
N ALA A 111 11.85 -8.16 -1.86
CA ALA A 111 10.83 -9.17 -1.58
C ALA A 111 10.83 -10.30 -2.63
N VAL A 112 11.31 -10.02 -3.84
CA VAL A 112 11.46 -11.02 -4.92
C VAL A 112 12.80 -11.75 -4.83
N VAL A 113 13.90 -11.01 -4.67
CA VAL A 113 15.26 -11.57 -4.76
C VAL A 113 15.63 -12.42 -3.56
N ILE A 114 15.26 -12.02 -2.35
CA ILE A 114 15.61 -12.75 -1.12
C ILE A 114 15.15 -14.21 -1.17
N PRO A 115 13.87 -14.54 -1.44
CA PRO A 115 13.44 -15.94 -1.50
C PRO A 115 14.07 -16.70 -2.68
N LEU A 116 14.38 -16.03 -3.79
CA LEU A 116 15.06 -16.64 -4.94
C LEU A 116 16.52 -17.01 -4.63
N LEU A 117 17.24 -16.16 -3.90
CA LEU A 117 18.61 -16.44 -3.45
C LEU A 117 18.67 -17.46 -2.31
N ALA A 118 17.60 -17.59 -1.52
CA ALA A 118 17.52 -18.62 -0.49
C ALA A 118 17.42 -20.02 -1.09
N TYR A 119 16.78 -20.17 -2.26
CA TYR A 119 16.58 -21.46 -2.93
C TYR A 119 17.86 -22.32 -3.08
N PRO A 120 18.98 -21.84 -3.65
CA PRO A 120 20.20 -22.65 -3.77
C PRO A 120 20.78 -23.05 -2.41
N LEU A 121 20.67 -22.20 -1.38
CA LEU A 121 21.10 -22.56 -0.02
C LEU A 121 20.25 -23.68 0.56
N MET A 122 18.95 -23.68 0.25
CA MET A 122 18.02 -24.72 0.70
C MET A 122 18.26 -26.05 0.00
N THR A 123 18.73 -26.05 -1.26
CA THR A 123 19.09 -27.30 -1.95
C THR A 123 20.32 -27.98 -1.36
N LEU A 124 21.13 -27.26 -0.57
CA LEU A 124 22.28 -27.82 0.16
C LEU A 124 21.90 -28.37 1.54
N ALA A 125 20.64 -28.18 1.96
CA ALA A 125 20.16 -28.63 3.26
C ALA A 125 19.79 -30.12 3.20
N GLU A 126 20.81 -30.98 3.13
CA GLU A 126 20.64 -32.42 3.24
C GLU A 126 20.28 -32.81 4.69
N HIS A 127 19.37 -33.78 4.85
CA HIS A 127 18.97 -34.37 6.14
C HIS A 127 18.17 -33.50 7.12
N VAL A 128 17.51 -32.43 6.66
CA VAL A 128 16.55 -31.70 7.50
C VAL A 128 15.31 -32.57 7.72
N GLY A 129 14.99 -32.88 8.99
CA GLY A 129 13.79 -33.64 9.33
C GLY A 129 12.52 -32.91 8.88
N THR A 130 11.49 -33.66 8.48
CA THR A 130 10.22 -33.11 7.93
C THR A 130 9.56 -32.08 8.84
N VAL A 131 9.66 -32.26 10.16
CA VAL A 131 9.17 -31.30 11.17
C VAL A 131 9.92 -29.96 11.07
N ALA A 132 11.24 -29.98 10.92
CA ALA A 132 12.03 -28.77 10.74
C ALA A 132 11.69 -28.07 9.41
N CYS A 133 11.47 -28.84 8.33
CA CYS A 133 10.99 -28.28 7.05
C CYS A 133 9.65 -27.57 7.22
N ALA A 134 8.70 -28.16 7.95
CA ALA A 134 7.39 -27.58 8.22
C ALA A 134 7.50 -26.28 9.05
N ILE A 135 8.39 -26.25 10.04
CA ILE A 135 8.65 -25.05 10.84
C ILE A 135 9.20 -23.92 9.96
N VAL A 136 10.19 -24.21 9.10
CA VAL A 136 10.75 -23.21 8.19
C VAL A 136 9.70 -22.67 7.22
N ALA A 137 8.86 -23.55 6.67
CA ALA A 137 7.76 -23.16 5.79
C ALA A 137 6.72 -22.26 6.48
N ALA A 138 6.32 -22.63 7.70
CA ALA A 138 5.38 -21.83 8.50
C ALA A 138 5.98 -20.47 8.86
N ALA A 139 7.23 -20.44 9.32
CA ALA A 139 7.95 -19.21 9.66
C ALA A 139 8.07 -18.28 8.44
N THR A 140 8.38 -18.84 7.26
CA THR A 140 8.46 -18.09 6.00
C THR A 140 7.10 -17.49 5.64
N THR A 141 6.03 -18.27 5.75
CA THR A 141 4.66 -17.81 5.45
C THR A 141 4.26 -16.66 6.37
N ILE A 142 4.41 -16.84 7.69
CA ILE A 142 4.05 -15.83 8.69
C ILE A 142 4.91 -14.58 8.53
N GLY A 143 6.22 -14.77 8.32
CA GLY A 143 7.16 -13.68 8.11
C GLY A 143 6.82 -12.85 6.87
N MET A 144 6.45 -13.49 5.76
CA MET A 144 5.99 -12.81 4.55
C MET A 144 4.70 -12.03 4.77
N ILE A 145 3.70 -12.63 5.41
CA ILE A 145 2.43 -11.94 5.72
C ILE A 145 2.69 -10.71 6.60
N ALA A 146 3.50 -10.86 7.65
CA ALA A 146 3.85 -9.76 8.54
C ALA A 146 4.65 -8.68 7.80
N ALA A 147 5.65 -9.05 7.01
CA ALA A 147 6.46 -8.10 6.27
C ALA A 147 5.61 -7.31 5.26
N TYR A 148 4.81 -7.98 4.43
CA TYR A 148 3.95 -7.29 3.45
C TYR A 148 2.83 -6.50 4.10
N GLY A 149 2.13 -7.09 5.09
CA GLY A 149 1.03 -6.43 5.78
C GLY A 149 1.47 -5.19 6.56
N LEU A 150 2.58 -5.26 7.31
CA LEU A 150 3.08 -4.14 8.10
C LEU A 150 3.71 -3.05 7.24
N THR A 151 4.29 -3.41 6.10
CA THR A 151 4.94 -2.42 5.22
C THR A 151 4.04 -1.88 4.12
N TRP A 152 2.82 -2.41 3.97
CA TRP A 152 1.86 -1.99 2.94
C TRP A 152 1.64 -0.48 2.94
N ASN A 153 1.20 0.09 4.06
CA ASN A 153 0.93 1.52 4.18
C ASN A 153 2.21 2.35 3.94
N LYS A 154 3.38 1.86 4.35
CA LYS A 154 4.65 2.58 4.13
C LYS A 154 5.01 2.72 2.64
N TYR A 155 4.70 1.71 1.82
CA TYR A 155 5.07 1.69 0.40
C TYR A 155 3.93 2.06 -0.55
N HIS A 156 2.69 2.10 -0.06
CA HIS A 156 1.48 2.29 -0.88
C HIS A 156 0.51 3.37 -0.36
N ASP A 157 0.88 4.16 0.66
CA ASP A 157 0.25 5.46 0.97
C ASP A 157 0.77 6.57 0.06
#